data_AF-A0A948VPZ3-F1
#
_entry.id   AF-A0A948VPZ3-F1
#
_cell.length_a   1.000
_cell.length_b   1.000
_cell.length_c   1.000
_cell.angle_alpha   90.00
_cell.angle_beta   90.00
_cell.angle_gamma   90.00
#
_symmetry.space_group_name_H-M   'P 1'
#
loop_
_entity.id
_entity.type
_entity.pdbx_description
1 polymer ?
#
loop_
_entity_poly.entity_id
_entity_poly.type
_entity_poly.pdbx_seq_one_letter_code
_entity_poly.pdbx_strand_id
1 'polypeptide(L)'
;ARGYISGSAWADYQQSRTVAGLPMPKGLKESDKLPQVLFTPTTKSEKGHDEPITIKQMEDMVGKDLTEKIKTKTLEVYSFAVNYARDRGIIIADTKMELGLIDGELSLIDELLTPDSSRFWDARDYEPGRTQKSFDKQPVRDWLIASGWNKEPPAPELPEEVVLATTERYKEVYKRLTGHSLN
;
A
#
# COMPACT_ATOMS: atom_id res chain seq x y z
N ALA A 1 0.09 -1.61 6.53
CA ALA A 1 -1.31 -1.73 7.03
C ALA A 1 -2.28 -1.78 5.86
N ARG A 2 -3.42 -2.46 6.00
CA ARG A 2 -4.45 -2.58 4.96
C ARG A 2 -5.83 -2.32 5.54
N GLY A 3 -6.58 -1.39 4.96
CA GLY A 3 -8.00 -1.17 5.27
C GLY A 3 -8.94 -1.69 4.20
N TYR A 4 -8.40 -2.05 3.03
CA TYR A 4 -9.13 -2.61 1.90
C TYR A 4 -8.38 -3.82 1.35
N ILE A 5 -9.11 -4.77 0.77
CA ILE A 5 -8.52 -5.97 0.16
C ILE A 5 -8.20 -5.72 -1.31
N SER A 6 -6.93 -5.59 -1.66
CA SER A 6 -6.47 -5.36 -3.04
C SER A 6 -5.03 -5.84 -3.23
N GLY A 7 -4.56 -5.89 -4.48
CA GLY A 7 -3.20 -6.33 -4.82
C GLY A 7 -2.91 -7.74 -4.29
N SER A 8 -1.73 -7.92 -3.68
CA SER A 8 -1.31 -9.23 -3.14
C SER A 8 -2.28 -9.79 -2.10
N ALA A 9 -2.90 -8.95 -1.26
CA ALA A 9 -3.89 -9.42 -0.30
C ALA A 9 -5.15 -10.00 -0.97
N TRP A 10 -5.55 -9.44 -2.12
CA TRP A 10 -6.66 -10.01 -2.90
C TRP A 10 -6.26 -11.34 -3.55
N ALA A 11 -5.04 -11.43 -4.09
CA ALA A 11 -4.52 -12.68 -4.65
C ALA A 11 -4.45 -13.80 -3.60
N ASP A 12 -3.90 -13.52 -2.41
CA ASP A 12 -3.83 -14.47 -1.30
C ASP A 12 -5.22 -14.97 -0.89
N TYR A 13 -6.19 -14.06 -0.81
CA TYR A 13 -7.56 -14.39 -0.46
C TYR A 13 -8.26 -15.24 -1.51
N GLN A 14 -8.03 -14.97 -2.80
CA GLN A 14 -8.55 -15.81 -3.88
C GLN A 14 -7.99 -17.23 -3.83
N GLN A 15 -6.70 -17.38 -3.49
CA GLN A 15 -6.04 -18.69 -3.43
C GLN A 15 -6.41 -19.48 -2.16
N SER A 16 -6.41 -18.83 -1.00
CA SER A 16 -6.43 -19.51 0.30
C SER A 16 -7.51 -19.01 1.27
N ARG A 17 -8.23 -17.93 0.92
CA ARG A 17 -9.11 -17.17 1.83
C ARG A 17 -8.40 -16.66 3.09
N THR A 18 -7.10 -16.41 2.97
CA THR A 18 -6.29 -15.78 4.02
C THR A 18 -5.58 -14.56 3.50
N VAL A 19 -5.15 -13.69 4.42
CA VAL A 19 -4.27 -12.55 4.14
C VAL A 19 -3.20 -12.52 5.22
N ALA A 20 -1.92 -12.64 4.85
CA ALA A 20 -0.81 -12.80 5.80
C ALA A 20 -1.05 -13.92 6.83
N GLY A 21 -1.65 -15.04 6.40
CA GLY A 21 -2.01 -16.18 7.25
C GLY A 21 -3.26 -15.99 8.11
N LEU A 22 -3.92 -14.82 8.07
CA LEU A 22 -5.15 -14.56 8.82
C LEU A 22 -6.38 -14.98 8.00
N PRO A 23 -7.31 -15.79 8.55
CA PRO A 23 -8.52 -16.18 7.85
C PRO A 23 -9.45 -14.98 7.66
N MET A 24 -9.94 -14.80 6.43
CA MET A 24 -10.84 -13.71 6.08
C MET A 24 -12.30 -14.18 5.97
N PRO A 25 -13.28 -13.27 6.17
CA PRO A 25 -14.68 -13.56 5.92
C PRO A 25 -14.93 -14.08 4.50
N LYS A 26 -15.90 -14.98 4.34
CA LYS A 26 -16.33 -15.44 3.01
C LYS A 26 -17.04 -14.31 2.27
N GLY A 27 -16.95 -14.35 0.95
CA GLY A 27 -17.74 -13.47 0.07
C GLY A 27 -17.15 -12.07 -0.14
N LEU A 28 -15.94 -11.79 0.36
CA LEU A 28 -15.23 -10.57 -0.01
C LEU A 28 -15.03 -10.50 -1.53
N LYS A 29 -15.21 -9.29 -2.05
CA LYS A 29 -14.95 -8.88 -3.43
C LYS A 29 -13.67 -8.06 -3.51
N GLU A 30 -13.10 -7.94 -4.70
CA GLU A 30 -11.93 -7.10 -4.92
C GLU A 30 -12.21 -5.65 -4.47
N SER A 31 -11.28 -5.06 -3.74
CA SER A 31 -11.37 -3.70 -3.21
C SER A 31 -12.45 -3.49 -2.13
N ASP A 32 -12.99 -4.57 -1.53
CA ASP A 32 -13.83 -4.45 -0.34
C ASP A 32 -13.09 -3.80 0.81
N LYS A 33 -13.82 -2.98 1.59
CA LYS A 33 -13.33 -2.50 2.88
C LYS A 33 -13.27 -3.67 3.85
N LEU A 34 -12.13 -3.83 4.51
CA LEU A 34 -11.93 -4.88 5.51
C LEU A 34 -12.72 -4.55 6.80
N PRO A 35 -13.24 -5.56 7.53
CA PRO A 35 -13.96 -5.34 8.79
C PRO A 35 -13.10 -4.65 9.86
N GLN A 36 -11.78 -4.90 9.80
CA GLN A 36 -10.77 -4.29 10.65
C GLN A 36 -9.52 -4.03 9.81
N VAL A 37 -8.75 -3.01 10.20
CA VAL A 37 -7.45 -2.76 9.59
C VAL A 37 -6.51 -3.92 9.92
N LEU A 38 -5.86 -4.47 8.89
CA LEU A 38 -4.89 -5.54 9.05
C LEU A 38 -3.46 -5.00 9.11
N PHE A 39 -2.70 -5.51 10.07
CA PHE A 39 -1.25 -5.42 10.07
C PHE A 39 -0.69 -6.67 9.37
N THR A 40 -0.09 -6.46 8.20
CA THR A 40 0.45 -7.53 7.33
C THR A 40 1.93 -7.27 7.10
N PRO A 41 2.81 -7.76 8.00
CA PRO A 41 4.25 -7.52 7.88
C PRO A 41 4.85 -8.31 6.71
N THR A 42 5.95 -7.79 6.17
CA THR A 42 6.78 -8.45 5.17
C THR A 42 8.22 -8.48 5.64
N THR A 43 9.04 -9.37 5.10
CA THR A 43 10.49 -9.24 5.18
C THR A 43 10.94 -7.98 4.44
N LYS A 44 12.18 -7.56 4.71
CA LYS A 44 12.90 -6.56 3.91
C LYS A 44 14.03 -7.29 3.21
N SER A 45 13.91 -7.52 1.90
CA SER A 45 14.95 -8.24 1.15
C SER A 45 16.01 -7.28 0.60
N GLU A 46 17.29 -7.61 0.75
CA GLU A 46 18.38 -6.90 0.06
C GLU A 46 18.41 -7.24 -1.45
N LYS A 47 17.87 -8.39 -1.85
CA LYS A 47 17.83 -8.87 -3.24
C LYS A 47 16.52 -9.64 -3.49
N GLY A 48 15.71 -9.18 -4.43
CA GLY A 48 14.42 -9.79 -4.76
C GLY A 48 13.24 -9.04 -4.15
N HIS A 49 12.12 -9.74 -3.94
CA HIS A 49 10.89 -9.15 -3.41
C HIS A 49 10.76 -9.36 -1.89
N ASP A 50 10.06 -8.42 -1.25
CA ASP A 50 9.64 -8.56 0.13
C ASP A 50 8.56 -9.64 0.22
N GLU A 51 8.73 -10.57 1.16
CA GLU A 51 7.85 -11.73 1.32
C GLU A 51 6.92 -11.53 2.52
N PRO A 52 5.61 -11.84 2.42
CA PRO A 52 4.71 -11.82 3.56
C PRO A 52 5.18 -12.73 4.69
N ILE A 53 5.13 -12.23 5.93
CA ILE A 53 5.41 -13.03 7.12
C ILE A 53 4.23 -12.99 8.09
N THR A 54 4.11 -14.05 8.89
CA THR A 54 3.14 -14.10 9.99
C THR A 54 3.63 -13.24 11.16
N ILE A 55 2.71 -12.83 12.03
CA ILE A 55 3.04 -12.15 13.29
C ILE A 55 4.01 -13.01 14.11
N LYS A 56 3.80 -14.33 14.14
CA LYS A 56 4.66 -15.26 14.88
C LYS A 56 6.10 -15.23 14.37
N GLN A 57 6.30 -15.25 13.05
CA GLN A 57 7.64 -15.12 12.46
C GLN A 57 8.28 -13.78 12.82
N MET A 58 7.52 -12.69 12.81
CA MET A 58 8.02 -11.38 13.23
C MET A 58 8.42 -11.37 14.73
N GLU A 59 7.59 -11.95 15.61
CA GLU A 59 7.91 -12.11 17.04
C GLU A 59 9.19 -12.90 17.25
N ASP A 60 9.42 -13.94 16.45
CA ASP A 60 10.64 -14.76 16.52
C ASP A 60 11.88 -13.98 16.05
N MET A 61 11.71 -12.99 15.17
CA MET A 61 12.80 -12.16 14.64
C MET A 61 13.15 -10.98 15.56
N VAL A 62 12.15 -10.25 16.07
CA VAL A 62 12.37 -8.97 16.77
C VAL A 62 11.86 -8.96 18.21
N GLY A 63 11.24 -10.05 18.67
CA GLY A 63 10.62 -10.16 19.98
C GLY A 63 9.16 -9.68 20.01
N LYS A 64 8.41 -10.20 20.98
CA LYS A 64 6.98 -9.92 21.16
C LYS A 64 6.68 -8.46 21.45
N ASP A 65 7.41 -7.87 22.40
CA ASP A 65 7.15 -6.49 22.84
C ASP A 65 7.38 -5.48 21.72
N LEU A 66 8.46 -5.65 20.96
CA LEU A 66 8.75 -4.79 19.81
C LEU A 66 7.76 -5.02 18.67
N THR A 67 7.35 -6.26 18.41
CA THR A 67 6.32 -6.59 17.43
C THR A 67 5.00 -5.88 17.73
N GLU A 68 4.55 -5.91 18.99
CA GLU A 68 3.31 -5.23 19.39
C GLU A 68 3.45 -3.70 19.32
N LYS A 69 4.61 -3.13 19.69
CA LYS A 69 4.89 -1.70 19.54
C LYS A 69 4.82 -1.28 18.07
N ILE A 70 5.45 -2.04 17.16
CA ILE A 70 5.43 -1.78 15.71
C ILE A 70 4.01 -1.87 15.16
N LYS A 71 3.29 -2.95 15.47
CA LYS A 71 1.91 -3.16 15.04
C LYS A 71 1.00 -2.03 15.51
N THR A 72 1.08 -1.67 16.79
CA THR A 72 0.29 -0.57 17.38
C THR A 72 0.55 0.73 16.65
N LYS A 73 1.82 1.14 16.51
CA LYS A 73 2.19 2.39 15.84
C LYS A 73 1.79 2.42 14.36
N THR A 74 1.96 1.30 13.67
CA THR A 74 1.55 1.16 12.26
C THR A 74 0.04 1.36 12.09
N LEU A 75 -0.76 0.76 12.96
CA LEU A 75 -2.23 0.87 12.92
C LEU A 75 -2.71 2.27 13.32
N GLU A 76 -2.08 2.90 14.31
CA GLU A 76 -2.37 4.27 14.72
C GLU A 76 -2.13 5.27 13.58
N VAL A 77 -0.93 5.23 12.97
CA VAL A 77 -0.57 6.12 11.85
C VAL A 77 -1.50 5.91 10.66
N TYR A 78 -1.77 4.65 10.29
CA TYR A 78 -2.66 4.36 9.17
C TYR A 78 -4.09 4.84 9.44
N SER A 79 -4.62 4.60 10.64
CA SER A 79 -5.98 5.02 10.99
C SER A 79 -6.13 6.53 10.99
N PHE A 80 -5.13 7.26 11.51
CA PHE A 80 -5.09 8.71 11.42
C PHE A 80 -5.11 9.19 9.95
N ALA A 81 -4.23 8.63 9.12
CA ALA A 81 -4.10 9.01 7.72
C ALA A 81 -5.37 8.76 6.90
N VAL A 82 -6.01 7.60 7.08
CA VAL A 82 -7.27 7.27 6.41
C VAL A 82 -8.38 8.24 6.78
N ASN A 83 -8.48 8.60 8.06
CA ASN A 83 -9.50 9.55 8.50
C ASN A 83 -9.24 10.95 7.93
N TYR A 84 -7.98 11.41 7.95
CA TYR A 84 -7.59 12.69 7.39
C TYR A 84 -7.84 12.80 5.88
N ALA A 85 -7.52 11.73 5.13
CA ALA A 85 -7.66 11.67 3.68
C ALA A 85 -9.11 11.54 3.21
N ARG A 86 -9.97 10.90 4.02
CA ARG A 86 -11.40 10.69 3.69
C ARG A 86 -12.11 12.01 3.41
N ASP A 87 -11.90 13.01 4.26
CA ASP A 87 -12.54 14.33 4.12
C ASP A 87 -12.02 15.12 2.91
N ARG A 88 -10.95 14.62 2.27
CA ARG A 88 -10.33 15.19 1.06
C ARG A 88 -10.62 14.36 -0.19
N GLY A 89 -11.61 13.45 -0.11
CA GLY A 89 -12.03 12.62 -1.23
C GLY A 89 -11.01 11.57 -1.66
N ILE A 90 -10.12 11.16 -0.75
CA ILE A 90 -9.10 10.14 -0.99
C ILE A 90 -9.32 8.95 -0.07
N ILE A 91 -9.29 7.74 -0.64
CA ILE A 91 -9.21 6.48 0.09
C ILE A 91 -7.76 6.01 0.08
N ILE A 92 -7.22 5.67 1.26
CA ILE A 92 -5.92 5.00 1.39
C ILE A 92 -6.19 3.50 1.59
N ALA A 93 -6.05 2.71 0.54
CA ALA A 93 -6.38 1.28 0.58
C ALA A 93 -5.41 0.50 1.48
N ASP A 94 -4.12 0.77 1.31
CA ASP A 94 -3.02 0.24 2.11
C ASP A 94 -1.80 1.16 2.04
N THR A 95 -0.87 0.95 2.98
CA THR A 95 0.44 1.63 3.03
C THR A 95 1.51 0.68 3.57
N LYS A 96 2.72 0.79 3.04
CA LYS A 96 3.97 0.31 3.65
C LYS A 96 4.50 1.40 4.59
N MET A 97 5.11 1.00 5.69
CA MET A 97 5.87 1.88 6.58
C MET A 97 7.17 1.15 6.93
N GLU A 98 8.27 1.88 7.05
CA GLU A 98 9.50 1.35 7.61
C GLU A 98 9.73 1.94 9.00
N LEU A 99 10.09 1.09 9.95
CA LEU A 99 10.44 1.51 11.29
C LEU A 99 11.83 0.97 11.63
N GLY A 100 12.61 1.79 12.31
CA GLY A 100 13.95 1.45 12.79
C GLY A 100 14.11 1.81 14.26
N LEU A 101 15.17 1.31 14.87
CA LEU A 101 15.61 1.75 16.18
C LEU A 101 16.70 2.80 16.01
N ILE A 102 16.45 4.01 16.51
CA ILE A 102 17.43 5.09 16.60
C ILE A 102 17.64 5.34 18.09
N ASP A 103 18.87 5.13 18.57
CA ASP A 103 19.22 5.22 20.00
C ASP A 103 18.32 4.35 20.91
N GLY A 104 17.87 3.20 20.40
CA GLY A 104 16.97 2.28 21.11
C GLY A 104 15.48 2.64 21.03
N GLU A 105 15.13 3.76 20.42
CA GLU A 105 13.74 4.19 20.24
C GLU A 105 13.17 3.84 18.88
N LEU A 106 11.93 3.33 18.89
CA LEU A 106 11.21 2.98 17.67
C LEU A 106 10.82 4.25 16.92
N SER A 107 11.45 4.44 15.77
CA SER A 107 11.32 5.61 14.92
C SER A 107 10.75 5.22 13.56
N LEU A 108 9.85 6.05 13.04
CA LEU A 108 9.48 5.99 11.63
C LEU A 108 10.68 6.43 10.80
N ILE A 109 11.08 5.61 9.84
CA ILE A 109 12.14 5.87 8.88
C ILE A 109 11.55 5.68 7.47
N ASP A 110 12.29 6.04 6.41
CA ASP A 110 11.77 6.03 5.02
C ASP A 110 10.64 7.06 4.76
N GLU A 111 10.13 7.08 3.54
CA GLU A 111 8.93 7.83 3.19
C GLU A 111 7.66 7.25 3.85
N LEU A 112 6.67 8.12 4.04
CA LEU A 112 5.38 7.74 4.63
C LEU A 112 4.24 8.36 3.83
N LEU A 113 3.25 7.53 3.48
CA LEU A 113 1.98 7.97 2.88
C LEU A 113 2.19 8.76 1.57
N THR A 114 3.12 8.29 0.75
CA THR A 114 3.36 8.75 -0.63
C THR A 114 2.71 7.79 -1.62
N PRO A 115 2.46 8.19 -2.88
CA PRO A 115 1.88 7.29 -3.88
C PRO A 115 2.79 6.09 -4.26
N ASP A 116 4.06 6.12 -3.82
CA ASP A 116 5.00 5.01 -3.94
C ASP A 116 4.79 3.97 -2.83
N SER A 117 4.60 4.45 -1.60
CA SER A 117 4.40 3.62 -0.41
C SER A 117 2.94 3.23 -0.15
N SER A 118 1.98 3.87 -0.81
CA SER A 118 0.54 3.74 -0.55
C SER A 118 -0.32 3.65 -1.79
N ARG A 119 -1.41 2.88 -1.72
CA ARG A 119 -2.46 2.87 -2.74
C ARG A 119 -3.52 3.91 -2.42
N PHE A 120 -3.56 4.97 -3.22
CA PHE A 120 -4.56 6.03 -3.12
C PHE A 120 -5.64 5.87 -4.19
N TRP A 121 -6.90 5.87 -3.80
CA TRP A 121 -8.04 5.82 -4.71
C TRP A 121 -8.89 7.08 -4.60
N ASP A 122 -9.51 7.48 -5.71
CA ASP A 122 -10.51 8.55 -5.70
C ASP A 122 -11.80 8.04 -5.06
N ALA A 123 -12.21 8.66 -3.95
CA ALA A 123 -13.41 8.25 -3.22
C ALA A 123 -14.69 8.38 -4.06
N ARG A 124 -14.70 9.25 -5.08
CA ARG A 124 -15.87 9.48 -5.96
C ARG A 124 -16.11 8.33 -6.94
N ASP A 125 -15.04 7.64 -7.33
CA ASP A 125 -15.05 6.54 -8.30
C ASP A 125 -14.94 5.16 -7.62
N TYR A 126 -14.92 5.12 -6.29
CA TYR A 126 -14.74 3.90 -5.52
C TYR A 126 -15.96 2.97 -5.60
N GLU A 127 -15.72 1.72 -5.98
CA GLU A 127 -16.75 0.69 -6.06
C GLU A 127 -16.17 -0.70 -5.80
N PRO A 128 -16.59 -1.40 -4.74
CA PRO A 128 -16.14 -2.76 -4.50
C PRO A 128 -16.60 -3.74 -5.59
N GLY A 129 -15.78 -4.76 -5.87
CA GLY A 129 -16.01 -5.74 -6.94
C GLY A 129 -15.21 -5.50 -8.21
N ARG A 130 -14.33 -4.49 -8.24
CA ARG A 130 -13.42 -4.23 -9.35
C ARG A 130 -12.10 -3.64 -8.88
N THR A 131 -11.15 -3.53 -9.80
CA THR A 131 -9.94 -2.72 -9.61
C THR A 131 -10.33 -1.23 -9.58
N GLN A 132 -9.69 -0.47 -8.68
CA GLN A 132 -9.97 0.96 -8.49
C GLN A 132 -9.07 1.82 -9.37
N LYS A 133 -9.55 3.01 -9.73
CA LYS A 133 -8.68 4.04 -10.31
C LYS A 133 -7.73 4.52 -9.22
N SER A 134 -6.47 4.17 -9.39
CA SER A 134 -5.41 4.53 -8.44
C SER A 134 -4.71 5.82 -8.88
N PHE A 135 -4.33 6.64 -7.90
CA PHE A 135 -3.42 7.77 -8.09
C PHE A 135 -1.94 7.33 -8.03
N ASP A 136 -1.68 6.02 -8.03
CA ASP A 136 -0.33 5.46 -8.05
C ASP A 136 0.21 5.29 -9.49
N LYS A 137 1.22 4.42 -9.61
CA LYS A 137 1.93 4.04 -10.84
C LYS A 137 1.08 3.27 -11.87
N GLN A 138 -0.24 3.29 -11.79
CA GLN A 138 -1.11 2.56 -12.71
C GLN A 138 -0.86 2.87 -14.20
N PRO A 139 -0.65 4.13 -14.64
CA PRO A 139 -0.34 4.43 -16.05
C PRO A 139 0.94 3.75 -16.53
N VAL A 140 1.97 3.72 -15.67
CA VAL A 140 3.25 3.06 -15.96
C VAL A 140 3.04 1.55 -16.08
N ARG A 141 2.30 0.95 -15.15
CA ARG A 141 2.00 -0.51 -15.16
C ARG A 141 1.24 -0.91 -16.41
N ASP A 142 0.17 -0.18 -16.74
CA ASP A 142 -0.67 -0.45 -17.91
C ASP A 142 0.15 -0.35 -19.19
N TRP A 143 0.98 0.69 -19.30
CA TRP A 143 1.83 0.89 -20.46
C TRP A 143 2.89 -0.20 -20.61
N LEU A 144 3.59 -0.59 -19.53
CA LEU A 144 4.59 -1.66 -19.57
C LEU A 144 4.00 -3.03 -19.95
N ILE A 145 2.75 -3.30 -19.55
CA ILE A 145 2.03 -4.50 -19.96
C ILE A 145 1.69 -4.41 -21.46
N ALA A 146 1.13 -3.28 -21.90
CA ALA A 146 0.75 -3.05 -23.28
C ALA A 146 1.94 -3.03 -24.25
N SER A 147 3.12 -2.61 -23.78
CA SER A 147 4.36 -2.60 -24.58
C SER A 147 4.90 -4.00 -24.84
N GLY A 148 4.36 -5.04 -24.20
CA GLY A 148 4.84 -6.42 -24.31
C GLY A 148 6.17 -6.68 -23.57
N TRP A 149 6.54 -5.83 -22.62
CA TRP A 149 7.77 -6.00 -21.87
C TRP A 149 7.72 -7.28 -21.03
N ASN A 150 8.75 -8.12 -21.15
CA ASN A 150 8.87 -9.40 -20.44
C ASN A 150 9.23 -9.27 -18.95
N LYS A 151 9.31 -8.04 -18.42
CA LYS A 151 9.71 -7.70 -17.05
C LYS A 151 11.18 -7.96 -16.72
N GLU A 152 12.00 -8.21 -17.74
CA GLU A 152 13.45 -8.35 -17.60
C GLU A 152 14.18 -7.06 -18.00
N PRO A 153 15.21 -6.62 -17.25
CA PRO A 153 15.98 -5.44 -17.63
C PRO A 153 16.66 -5.57 -19.01
N PRO A 154 16.80 -4.46 -19.76
CA PRO A 154 16.30 -3.12 -19.45
C PRO A 154 14.80 -2.97 -19.75
N ALA A 155 14.10 -2.17 -18.94
CA ALA A 155 12.75 -1.74 -19.24
C ALA A 155 12.74 -0.74 -20.41
N PRO A 156 11.69 -0.73 -21.26
CA PRO A 156 11.57 0.26 -22.32
C PRO A 156 11.35 1.68 -21.74
N GLU A 157 11.80 2.70 -22.47
CA GLU A 157 11.58 4.10 -22.08
C GLU A 157 10.09 4.45 -22.10
N LEU A 158 9.64 5.15 -21.05
CA LEU A 158 8.25 5.57 -20.94
C LEU A 158 7.98 6.77 -21.87
N PRO A 159 6.90 6.74 -22.66
CA PRO A 159 6.45 7.90 -23.43
C PRO A 159 6.11 9.08 -22.53
N GLU A 160 6.26 10.28 -23.05
CA GLU A 160 6.04 11.53 -22.32
C GLU A 160 4.63 11.60 -21.73
N GLU A 161 3.61 11.13 -22.45
CA GLU A 161 2.23 11.12 -21.98
C GLU A 161 2.02 10.25 -20.74
N VAL A 162 2.77 9.14 -20.61
CA VAL A 162 2.71 8.25 -19.44
C VAL A 162 3.40 8.91 -18.25
N VAL A 163 4.53 9.57 -18.48
CA VAL A 163 5.26 10.33 -17.47
C VAL A 163 4.41 11.49 -16.94
N LEU A 164 3.83 12.30 -17.83
CA LEU A 164 2.95 13.40 -17.46
C LEU A 164 1.70 12.91 -16.73
N ALA A 165 1.05 11.87 -17.23
CA ALA A 165 -0.14 11.30 -16.58
C ALA A 165 0.16 10.77 -15.18
N THR A 166 1.35 10.19 -14.96
CA THR A 166 1.78 9.76 -13.62
C THR A 166 2.09 10.96 -12.73
N THR A 167 2.79 11.97 -13.25
CA THR A 167 3.14 13.21 -12.54
C THR A 167 1.89 13.93 -12.04
N GLU A 168 0.88 14.11 -12.88
CA GLU A 168 -0.36 14.79 -12.51
C GLU A 168 -1.13 14.05 -11.41
N ARG A 169 -1.08 12.72 -11.36
CA ARG A 169 -1.68 11.94 -10.26
C ARG A 169 -0.98 12.22 -8.92
N TYR A 170 0.35 12.31 -8.92
CA TYR A 170 1.12 12.61 -7.71
C TYR A 170 0.84 14.05 -7.24
N LYS A 171 0.83 15.01 -8.18
CA LYS A 171 0.46 16.40 -7.88
C LYS A 171 -0.95 16.52 -7.33
N GLU A 172 -1.90 15.75 -7.85
CA GLU A 172 -3.29 15.75 -7.37
C GLU A 172 -3.42 15.20 -5.95
N VAL A 173 -2.76 14.08 -5.63
CA VAL A 173 -2.74 13.53 -4.26
C VAL A 173 -2.12 14.54 -3.30
N TYR A 174 -0.97 15.10 -3.66
CA TYR A 174 -0.32 16.13 -2.85
C TYR A 174 -1.24 17.31 -2.61
N LYS A 175 -1.90 17.83 -3.66
CA LYS A 175 -2.80 18.97 -3.57
C LYS A 175 -4.00 18.72 -2.70
N ARG A 176 -4.67 17.57 -2.85
CA ARG A 176 -5.82 17.23 -2.02
C ARG A 176 -5.42 17.02 -0.56
N LEU A 177 -4.30 16.34 -0.30
CA LEU A 177 -3.86 16.06 1.07
C LEU A 177 -3.35 17.29 1.80
N THR A 178 -2.60 18.16 1.12
CA THR A 178 -1.91 19.30 1.75
C THR A 178 -2.63 20.64 1.57
N GLY A 179 -3.48 20.77 0.54
CA GLY A 179 -4.04 22.06 0.13
C GLY A 179 -3.10 22.93 -0.71
N HIS A 180 -1.89 22.45 -1.03
CA HIS A 180 -0.87 23.19 -1.78
C HIS A 180 -0.61 22.59 -3.16
N SER A 181 -0.13 23.39 -4.11
CA SER A 181 0.30 22.90 -5.43
C SER A 181 1.82 22.77 -5.48
N LEU A 182 2.30 21.68 -6.11
CA LEU A 182 3.71 21.55 -6.52
C LEU A 182 3.87 22.16 -7.91
N ASN A 183 4.73 23.18 -8.01
CA ASN A 183 5.12 23.79 -9.28
C ASN A 183 5.99 22.81 -10.07
#